data_AF-A0AAD9MRM7-F1
#
_entry.id   AF-A0AAD9MRM7-F1
#
_cell.length_a   1.000
_cell.length_b   1.000
_cell.length_c   1.000
_cell.angle_alpha   90.00
_cell.angle_beta   90.00
_cell.angle_gamma   90.00
#
_symmetry.space_group_name_H-M   'P 1'
#
loop_
_entity.id
_entity.type
_entity.pdbx_description
1 polymer ?
#
loop_
_entity_poly.entity_id
_entity_poly.type
_entity_poly.pdbx_seq_one_letter_code
_entity_poly.pdbx_strand_id
1 'polypeptide(L)'
;MTDDCEAEGAAIRQVWSSANRLLCTFHLGQAAWRWLRQTSSGVAEGKRQQRMKEFRSLVFSSTRESLDRRYCDLKDLEQKFVEYLRKLMLRKEEWAHCFRTVGSKNPLPQTKKERTRAYNVGHLIEFVGFLDRYYTRKFMDAANG
;
A
#
# COMPACT_ATOMS: atom_id res chain seq x y z
N MET A 1 3.50 -6.15 -5.08
CA MET A 1 3.38 -5.04 -4.10
C MET A 1 2.95 -5.66 -2.79
N THR A 2 3.76 -5.59 -1.74
CA THR A 2 3.61 -6.42 -0.51
C THR A 2 3.21 -5.59 0.71
N ASP A 3 2.91 -6.24 1.82
CA ASP A 3 2.91 -5.60 3.14
C ASP A 3 4.37 -5.31 3.57
N ASP A 4 4.56 -4.50 4.61
CA ASP A 4 5.85 -4.29 5.27
C ASP A 4 6.11 -5.42 6.29
N CYS A 5 6.20 -6.65 5.78
CA CYS A 5 6.53 -7.85 6.53
C CYS A 5 7.93 -8.34 6.13
N GLU A 6 8.87 -8.44 7.09
CA GLU A 6 10.22 -8.89 6.78
C GLU A 6 10.28 -10.36 6.37
N ALA A 7 9.47 -11.22 7.00
CA ALA A 7 9.39 -12.63 6.67
C ALA A 7 8.89 -12.85 5.23
N GLU A 8 7.85 -12.10 4.82
CA GLU A 8 7.35 -12.09 3.44
C GLU A 8 8.45 -11.63 2.47
N GLY A 9 9.15 -10.54 2.81
CA GLY A 9 10.26 -10.03 2.00
C GLY A 9 11.43 -11.02 1.86
N ALA A 10 11.75 -11.74 2.93
CA ALA A 10 12.80 -12.75 2.92
C ALA A 10 12.41 -13.96 2.06
N ALA A 11 11.19 -14.46 2.20
CA ALA A 11 10.67 -15.57 1.40
C ALA A 11 10.65 -15.22 -0.10
N ILE A 12 10.22 -14.01 -0.46
CA ILE A 12 10.23 -13.55 -1.86
C ILE A 12 11.65 -13.50 -2.40
N ARG A 13 12.62 -12.95 -1.64
CA ARG A 13 14.02 -12.89 -2.08
C ARG A 13 14.68 -14.26 -2.20
N GLN A 14 14.27 -15.22 -1.39
CA GLN A 14 14.78 -16.59 -1.45
C GLN A 14 14.40 -17.27 -2.77
N VAL A 15 13.17 -17.05 -3.25
CA VAL A 15 12.67 -17.67 -4.48
C VAL A 15 12.98 -16.81 -5.71
N TRP A 16 12.90 -15.49 -5.58
CA TRP A 16 13.10 -14.51 -6.65
C TRP A 16 14.10 -13.44 -6.21
N SER A 17 15.37 -13.80 -6.17
CA SER A 17 16.46 -12.93 -5.70
C SER A 17 16.67 -11.66 -6.54
N SER A 18 16.29 -11.70 -7.82
CA SER A 18 16.37 -10.57 -8.75
C SER A 18 15.15 -9.65 -8.71
N ALA A 19 14.09 -10.00 -7.97
CA ALA A 19 12.88 -9.19 -7.93
C ALA A 19 13.02 -7.99 -6.98
N ASN A 20 12.73 -6.80 -7.49
CA ASN A 20 12.66 -5.60 -6.66
C ASN A 20 11.38 -5.62 -5.80
N ARG A 21 11.54 -5.61 -4.48
CA ARG A 21 10.43 -5.53 -3.56
C ARG A 21 9.86 -4.11 -3.53
N LEU A 22 8.57 -3.99 -3.82
CA LEU A 22 7.82 -2.75 -3.67
C LEU A 22 6.76 -2.89 -2.58
N LEU A 23 6.78 -1.98 -1.61
CA LEU A 23 5.78 -1.89 -0.55
C LEU A 23 4.49 -1.25 -1.07
N CYS A 24 3.36 -1.70 -0.54
CA CYS A 24 2.08 -1.06 -0.80
C CYS A 24 1.97 0.24 -0.01
N THR A 25 1.69 1.36 -0.69
CA THR A 25 1.51 2.66 -0.02
C THR A 25 0.32 2.67 0.93
N PHE A 26 -0.71 1.87 0.66
CA PHE A 26 -1.85 1.70 1.56
C PHE A 26 -1.45 1.02 2.87
N HIS A 27 -0.80 -0.15 2.80
CA HIS A 27 -0.34 -0.86 4.00
C HIS A 27 0.74 -0.08 4.76
N LEU A 28 1.62 0.62 4.04
CA LEU A 28 2.60 1.52 4.63
C LEU A 28 1.93 2.66 5.41
N GLY A 29 0.87 3.26 4.84
CA GLY A 29 0.06 4.26 5.52
C GLY A 29 -0.66 3.71 6.75
N GLN A 30 -1.20 2.49 6.68
CA GLN A 30 -1.82 1.83 7.84
C GLN A 30 -0.79 1.53 8.94
N ALA A 31 0.41 1.08 8.59
CA ALA A 31 1.50 0.85 9.54
C ALA A 31 1.92 2.15 10.22
N ALA A 32 2.14 3.23 9.45
CA ALA A 32 2.46 4.55 10.00
C ALA A 32 1.36 5.09 10.92
N TRP A 33 0.09 4.90 10.55
CA TRP A 33 -1.04 5.33 11.39
C TRP A 33 -1.10 4.56 12.71
N ARG A 34 -0.92 3.23 12.65
CA ARG A 34 -0.85 2.38 13.84
C ARG A 34 0.28 2.83 14.75
N TRP A 35 1.47 3.07 14.18
CA TRP A 35 2.64 3.54 14.93
C TRP A 35 2.37 4.90 15.60
N LEU A 36 1.83 5.89 14.88
CA LEU A 36 1.50 7.23 15.43
C LEU A 36 0.51 7.19 16.60
N ARG A 37 -0.35 6.18 16.67
CA ARG A 37 -1.33 6.00 17.74
C ARG A 37 -0.77 5.26 18.96
N GLN A 38 0.39 4.63 18.85
CA GLN A 38 1.03 3.98 20.00
C GLN A 38 1.55 5.03 20.97
N THR A 39 1.39 4.78 22.27
CA THR A 39 1.96 5.61 23.34
C THR A 39 3.48 5.73 23.22
N SER A 40 4.14 4.66 22.75
CA SER A 40 5.58 4.62 22.53
C SER A 40 6.08 5.61 21.47
N SER A 41 5.23 6.08 20.56
CA SER A 41 5.60 7.03 19.50
C SER A 41 6.00 8.41 20.00
N GLY A 42 5.51 8.81 21.19
CA GLY A 42 5.75 10.15 21.76
C GLY A 42 5.06 11.29 20.99
N VAL A 43 4.18 10.99 20.02
CA VAL A 43 3.43 12.01 19.27
C VAL A 43 2.11 12.32 19.99
N ALA A 44 1.93 13.58 20.37
CA ALA A 44 0.70 14.07 20.98
C ALA A 44 -0.51 13.87 20.06
N GLU A 45 -1.67 13.55 20.64
CA GLU A 45 -2.88 13.20 19.87
C GLU A 45 -3.28 14.26 18.85
N GLY A 46 -3.28 15.54 19.23
CA GLY A 46 -3.58 16.66 18.34
C GLY A 46 -2.60 16.83 17.17
N LYS A 47 -1.39 16.26 17.27
CA LYS A 47 -0.37 16.33 16.21
C LYS A 47 -0.40 15.13 15.26
N ARG A 48 -1.04 14.02 15.62
CA ARG A 48 -1.01 12.76 14.84
C ARG A 48 -1.50 12.95 13.40
N GLN A 49 -2.57 13.71 13.20
CA GLN A 49 -3.10 14.02 11.87
C GLN A 49 -2.10 14.83 11.03
N GLN A 50 -1.44 15.81 11.63
CA GLN A 50 -0.40 16.58 10.96
C GLN A 50 0.79 15.70 10.58
N ARG A 51 1.27 14.84 11.50
CA ARG A 51 2.36 13.89 11.21
C ARG A 51 2.02 12.89 10.11
N MET A 52 0.78 12.43 10.05
CA MET A 52 0.32 11.59 8.95
C MET A 52 0.31 12.36 7.61
N LYS A 53 -0.04 13.65 7.60
CA LYS A 53 0.06 14.49 6.38
C LYS A 53 1.50 14.64 5.93
N GLU A 54 2.42 14.94 6.85
CA GLU A 54 3.85 15.05 6.53
C GLU A 54 4.42 13.73 5.99
N PHE A 55 4.10 12.62 6.64
CA PHE A 55 4.45 11.27 6.19
C PHE A 55 3.95 11.01 4.76
N ARG A 56 2.68 11.30 4.46
CA ARG A 56 2.13 11.12 3.11
C ARG A 56 2.83 12.01 2.09
N SER A 57 3.22 13.22 2.48
CA SER A 57 3.95 14.12 1.59
C SER A 57 5.31 13.53 1.14
N LEU A 58 5.97 12.76 2.01
CA LEU A 58 7.17 11.99 1.64
C LEU A 58 6.81 10.87 0.66
N VAL A 59 5.85 10.01 1.03
CA VAL A 59 5.45 8.84 0.21
C VAL A 59 5.08 9.23 -1.22
N PHE A 60 4.37 10.33 -1.39
CA PHE A 60 3.87 10.80 -2.69
C PHE A 60 4.70 11.92 -3.31
N SER A 61 5.96 12.09 -2.90
CA SER A 61 6.88 13.04 -3.54
C SER A 61 7.07 12.68 -5.02
N SER A 62 7.01 13.69 -5.89
CA SER A 62 7.06 13.54 -7.35
C SER A 62 8.47 13.32 -7.88
N THR A 63 9.48 13.91 -7.21
CA THR A 63 10.90 13.77 -7.59
C THR A 63 11.74 13.36 -6.39
N ARG A 64 12.94 12.84 -6.64
CA ARG A 64 13.88 12.42 -5.58
C ARG A 64 14.34 13.62 -4.76
N GLU A 65 14.57 14.75 -5.41
CA GLU A 65 14.97 16.01 -4.78
C GLU A 65 13.86 16.55 -3.88
N SER A 66 12.60 16.46 -4.32
CA SER A 66 11.46 16.87 -3.50
C SER A 66 11.27 16.00 -2.26
N LEU A 67 11.53 14.69 -2.37
CA LEU A 67 11.51 13.76 -1.24
C LEU A 67 12.58 14.15 -0.21
N ASP A 68 13.82 14.30 -0.66
CA ASP A 68 14.95 14.59 0.22
C ASP A 68 14.79 15.97 0.88
N ARG A 69 14.29 16.98 0.15
CA ARG A 69 13.96 18.30 0.73
C ARG A 69 12.90 18.20 1.84
N ARG A 70 11.78 17.55 1.56
CA ARG A 70 10.71 17.36 2.56
C ARG A 70 11.21 16.60 3.77
N TYR A 71 12.08 15.60 3.58
CA TYR A 71 12.67 14.87 4.71
C TYR A 71 13.55 15.79 5.57
N CYS A 72 14.35 16.65 4.96
CA CYS A 72 15.15 17.66 5.66
C CYS A 72 14.28 18.63 6.48
N ASP A 73 13.13 19.06 5.96
CA ASP A 73 12.20 19.97 6.66
C ASP A 73 11.59 19.35 7.93
N LEU A 74 11.63 18.02 8.05
CA LEU A 74 11.04 17.27 9.17
C LEU A 74 12.05 16.91 10.27
N LYS A 75 13.33 17.29 10.13
CA LYS A 75 14.41 16.90 11.05
C LYS A 75 14.25 17.42 12.48
N ASP A 76 13.55 18.53 12.66
CA ASP A 76 13.37 19.22 13.95
C ASP A 76 12.05 18.84 14.64
N LEU A 77 11.36 17.81 14.14
CA LEU A 77 10.13 17.27 14.75
C LEU A 77 10.43 16.35 15.94
N GLU A 78 9.40 15.70 16.48
CA GLU A 78 9.55 14.79 17.62
C GLU A 78 10.60 13.71 17.32
N GLN A 79 11.59 13.56 18.19
CA GLN A 79 12.76 12.70 17.98
C GLN A 79 12.41 11.28 17.52
N LYS A 80 11.36 10.69 18.12
CA LYS A 80 10.91 9.33 17.76
C LYS A 80 10.26 9.27 16.38
N PHE A 81 9.60 10.33 15.95
CA PHE A 81 9.05 10.44 14.60
C PHE A 81 10.18 10.59 13.58
N VAL A 82 11.18 11.43 13.87
CA VAL A 82 12.37 11.56 13.04
C VAL A 82 13.11 10.22 12.92
N GLU A 83 13.28 9.50 14.03
CA GLU A 83 13.90 8.17 14.03
C GLU A 83 13.09 7.13 13.24
N TYR A 84 11.76 7.17 13.35
CA TYR A 84 10.87 6.35 12.52
C TYR A 84 11.07 6.64 11.03
N LEU A 85 11.07 7.92 10.65
CA LEU A 85 11.30 8.33 9.26
C LEU A 85 12.70 7.97 8.78
N ARG A 86 13.72 8.09 9.63
CA ARG A 86 15.11 7.72 9.31
C ARG A 86 15.21 6.25 8.91
N LYS A 87 14.61 5.35 9.69
CA LYS A 87 14.56 3.91 9.38
C LYS A 87 13.83 3.65 8.06
N LEU A 88 12.73 4.34 7.84
CA LEU A 88 11.96 4.22 6.61
C LEU A 88 12.75 4.72 5.38
N MET A 89 13.49 5.82 5.52
CA MET A 89 14.31 6.40 4.45
C MET A 89 15.45 5.48 3.98
N LEU A 90 15.94 4.56 4.82
CA LEU A 90 16.91 3.54 4.40
C LEU A 90 16.39 2.65 3.26
N ARG A 91 15.07 2.48 3.18
CA ARG A 91 14.38 1.64 2.20
C ARG A 91 13.55 2.49 1.23
N LYS A 92 13.94 3.75 0.99
CA LYS A 92 13.14 4.73 0.22
C LYS A 92 12.74 4.26 -1.18
N GLU A 93 13.57 3.46 -1.83
CA GLU A 93 13.29 2.91 -3.16
C GLU A 93 12.15 1.89 -3.16
N GLU A 94 11.90 1.21 -2.04
CA GLU A 94 10.84 0.21 -1.93
C GLU A 94 9.44 0.84 -1.85
N TRP A 95 9.32 2.09 -1.39
CA TRP A 95 8.00 2.70 -1.12
C TRP A 95 7.74 4.01 -1.84
N ALA A 96 8.74 4.89 -1.97
CA ALA A 96 8.55 6.26 -2.44
C ALA A 96 8.09 6.30 -3.89
N HIS A 97 7.12 7.17 -4.19
CA HIS A 97 6.52 7.25 -5.51
C HIS A 97 7.55 7.65 -6.59
N CYS A 98 8.46 8.58 -6.29
CA CYS A 98 9.49 9.04 -7.22
C CYS A 98 10.55 7.99 -7.61
N PHE A 99 10.64 6.86 -6.92
CA PHE A 99 11.52 5.73 -7.28
C PHE A 99 10.81 4.68 -8.14
N ARG A 100 9.49 4.78 -8.28
CA ARG A 100 8.71 3.89 -9.15
C ARG A 100 8.88 4.38 -10.58
N THR A 101 9.94 3.95 -11.25
CA THR A 101 10.15 4.21 -12.67
C THR A 101 8.97 3.69 -13.48
N VAL A 102 8.48 4.56 -14.36
CA VAL A 102 7.32 4.40 -15.23
C VAL A 102 7.58 3.28 -16.26
N GLY A 103 7.51 2.03 -15.82
CA GLY A 103 7.29 0.86 -16.69
C GLY A 103 5.81 0.65 -17.03
N SER A 104 4.96 1.62 -16.69
CA SER A 104 3.54 1.58 -16.95
C SER A 104 3.15 2.81 -17.76
N LYS A 105 3.31 2.70 -19.08
CA LYS A 105 2.33 3.26 -20.01
C LYS A 105 0.96 2.58 -19.89
N ASN A 106 0.65 1.85 -18.81
CA ASN A 106 -0.72 1.89 -18.34
C ASN A 106 -0.81 3.21 -17.56
N PRO A 107 -1.48 4.27 -18.09
CA PRO A 107 -2.26 5.07 -17.17
C PRO A 107 -2.95 4.07 -16.24
N LEU A 108 -2.95 4.30 -14.93
CA LEU A 108 -3.99 3.72 -14.08
C LEU A 108 -5.25 3.79 -14.93
N PRO A 109 -5.81 2.66 -15.39
CA PRO A 109 -6.92 2.79 -16.28
C PRO A 109 -7.95 3.46 -15.39
N GLN A 110 -8.29 4.71 -15.71
CA GLN A 110 -9.43 5.41 -15.14
C GLN A 110 -10.73 4.68 -15.53
N THR A 111 -10.64 3.47 -16.06
CA THR A 111 -11.69 2.47 -16.02
C THR A 111 -11.96 2.11 -14.57
N LYS A 112 -12.96 2.78 -14.03
CA LYS A 112 -13.93 2.27 -13.04
C LYS A 112 -13.35 1.26 -12.04
N LYS A 113 -13.11 1.74 -10.82
CA LYS A 113 -13.60 1.23 -9.50
C LYS A 113 -14.18 -0.20 -9.36
N GLU A 114 -13.82 -1.20 -10.16
CA GLU A 114 -14.53 -2.48 -10.22
C GLU A 114 -13.69 -3.69 -9.76
N ARG A 115 -12.37 -3.57 -9.58
CA ARG A 115 -11.55 -4.76 -9.26
C ARG A 115 -11.15 -4.96 -7.80
N THR A 116 -11.55 -4.07 -6.89
CA THR A 116 -11.37 -4.26 -5.44
C THR A 116 -12.44 -3.52 -4.65
N ARG A 117 -13.73 -3.81 -4.89
CA ARG A 117 -14.71 -3.62 -3.82
C ARG A 117 -14.53 -4.80 -2.87
N ALA A 118 -14.30 -4.54 -1.60
CA ALA A 118 -14.76 -5.47 -0.58
C ALA A 118 -16.26 -5.61 -0.84
N TYR A 119 -16.69 -6.76 -1.37
CA TYR A 119 -18.09 -6.99 -1.64
C TYR A 119 -18.83 -6.82 -0.30
N ASN A 120 -19.75 -5.85 -0.23
CA ASN A 120 -20.72 -5.87 0.85
C ASN A 120 -21.56 -7.15 0.72
N VAL A 121 -22.22 -7.56 1.81
CA VAL A 121 -22.96 -8.84 1.85
C VAL A 121 -23.96 -8.97 0.70
N GLY A 122 -24.60 -7.87 0.28
CA GLY A 122 -25.51 -7.88 -0.88
C GLY A 122 -24.84 -8.31 -2.18
N HIS A 123 -23.69 -7.73 -2.52
CA HIS A 123 -22.98 -8.12 -3.74
C HIS A 123 -22.39 -9.55 -3.67
N LEU A 124 -22.10 -10.08 -2.47
CA LEU A 124 -21.71 -11.48 -2.32
C LEU A 124 -22.88 -12.42 -2.64
N ILE A 125 -24.09 -12.09 -2.18
CA ILE A 125 -25.30 -12.87 -2.46
C ILE A 125 -25.60 -12.88 -3.97
N GLU A 126 -25.53 -11.72 -4.62
CA GLU A 126 -25.71 -11.63 -6.08
C GLU A 126 -24.67 -12.44 -6.84
N PHE A 127 -23.40 -12.41 -6.40
CA PHE A 127 -22.33 -13.20 -7.01
C PHE A 127 -22.55 -14.70 -6.86
N VAL A 128 -22.96 -15.18 -5.68
CA VAL A 128 -23.31 -16.59 -5.47
C VAL A 128 -24.49 -17.00 -6.35
N GLY A 129 -25.53 -16.17 -6.45
CA GLY A 129 -26.67 -16.43 -7.34
C GLY A 129 -26.32 -16.37 -8.84
N PHE A 130 -25.25 -15.67 -9.22
CA PHE A 130 -24.71 -15.73 -10.57
C PHE A 130 -23.98 -17.06 -10.83
N LEU A 131 -23.13 -17.50 -9.88
CA LEU A 131 -22.40 -18.76 -10.00
C LEU A 131 -23.36 -19.96 -10.10
N ASP A 132 -24.41 -19.98 -9.28
CA ASP A 132 -25.42 -21.05 -9.30
C ASP A 132 -26.08 -21.20 -10.69
N ARG A 133 -26.52 -20.08 -11.28
CA ARG A 133 -27.10 -20.07 -12.63
C ARG A 133 -26.09 -20.45 -13.71
N TYR A 134 -24.85 -19.97 -13.59
CA TYR A 134 -23.78 -20.27 -14.53
C TYR A 134 -23.45 -21.77 -14.55
N TYR A 135 -23.28 -22.38 -13.37
CA TYR A 135 -22.97 -23.80 -13.27
C TYR A 135 -24.17 -24.68 -13.62
N THR A 136 -25.38 -24.29 -13.23
CA THR A 136 -26.61 -24.98 -13.66
C THR A 136 -26.72 -25.03 -15.19
N ARG A 137 -26.47 -23.89 -15.86
CA ARG A 137 -26.43 -23.83 -17.32
C ARG A 137 -25.36 -24.77 -17.90
N LYS A 138 -24.14 -24.72 -17.37
CA LYS A 138 -23.03 -25.58 -17.78
C LYS A 138 -23.34 -27.08 -17.62
N PHE A 139 -23.97 -27.46 -16.52
CA PHE A 139 -24.35 -28.86 -16.28
C PHE A 139 -25.49 -29.30 -17.20
N MET A 140 -26.48 -28.44 -17.44
CA MET A 140 -27.56 -28.72 -18.38
C MET A 140 -27.06 -28.82 -19.83
N ASP A 141 -26.14 -27.94 -20.24
CA ASP A 141 -25.52 -27.98 -21.56
C ASP A 141 -24.68 -29.27 -21.72
N ALA A 142 -23.95 -29.69 -20.68
CA ALA A 142 -23.20 -30.94 -20.68
C ALA A 142 -24.09 -32.20 -20.70
N ALA A 143 -25.28 -32.13 -20.08
CA ALA A 143 -26.24 -33.23 -20.06
C ALA A 143 -27.06 -33.34 -21.36
N ASN A 144 -27.25 -32.23 -22.07
CA ASN A 144 -28.13 -32.15 -23.24
C ASN A 144 -27.43 -32.28 -24.61
N GLY A 145 -26.09 -32.34 -24.66
CA GLY A 145 -25.32 -32.69 -25.87
C GLY A 145 -25.44 -31.70 -27.03
#